data_AF-A0A2A2H8L7-F1
#
_entry.id   AF-A0A2A2H8L7-F1
#
_cell.length_a   1.000
_cell.length_b   1.000
_cell.length_c   1.000
_cell.angle_alpha   90.00
_cell.angle_beta   90.00
_cell.angle_gamma   90.00
#
_symmetry.space_group_name_H-M   'P 1'
#
loop_
_entity.id
_entity.type
_entity.pdbx_description
1 polymer ?
#
loop_
_entity_poly.entity_id
_entity_poly.type
_entity_poly.pdbx_seq_one_letter_code
_entity_poly.pdbx_strand_id
1 'polypeptide(L)'
;MTEVGGLRMWILHVIGEFGPSNGVEIMANVQKHYDLQVQWQRKGNHIHPHHNVQSKKLLPGSVYPMLKKMVSEGLIIKQDDGKYDLTENGKIIVTNLFEHFQQRNEHINQGVLSVENSLEAMNWHASYMEELDKEEIAPHEESIELLIERLKKIKESLK
;
A
#
# COMPACT_ATOMS: atom_id res chain seq x y z
N MET A 1 -7.67 5.62 16.58
CA MET A 1 -8.18 4.41 15.91
C MET A 1 -8.00 4.60 14.41
N THR A 2 -6.78 4.38 13.93
CA THR A 2 -6.33 4.67 12.56
C THR A 2 -5.29 3.61 12.21
N GLU A 3 -5.76 2.41 11.89
CA GLU A 3 -4.96 1.29 11.37
C GLU A 3 -5.22 1.11 9.85
N VAL A 4 -5.55 2.19 9.13
CA VAL A 4 -6.39 2.08 7.92
C VAL A 4 -5.58 2.11 6.63
N GLY A 5 -4.38 2.71 6.60
CA GLY A 5 -3.60 2.87 5.37
C GLY A 5 -3.07 1.54 4.80
N GLY A 6 -2.25 0.82 5.58
CA GLY A 6 -1.51 -0.34 5.07
C GLY A 6 -2.39 -1.51 4.60
N LEU A 7 -3.39 -1.89 5.40
CA LEU A 7 -4.27 -3.02 5.08
C LEU A 7 -5.14 -2.73 3.86
N ARG A 8 -5.64 -1.49 3.73
CA ARG A 8 -6.43 -1.06 2.59
C ARG A 8 -5.68 -1.25 1.27
N MET A 9 -4.38 -0.92 1.24
CA MET A 9 -3.57 -1.10 0.03
C MET A 9 -3.41 -2.55 -0.37
N TRP A 10 -3.12 -3.42 0.59
CA TRP A 10 -2.97 -4.83 0.28
C TRP A 10 -4.26 -5.46 -0.19
N ILE A 11 -5.42 -5.04 0.34
CA ILE A 11 -6.72 -5.48 -0.16
C ILE A 11 -6.90 -5.06 -1.62
N LEU A 12 -6.64 -3.79 -1.97
CA LEU A 12 -6.74 -3.31 -3.34
C LEU A 12 -5.78 -4.06 -4.28
N HIS A 13 -4.53 -4.26 -3.87
CA HIS A 13 -3.52 -5.00 -4.62
C HIS A 13 -3.98 -6.43 -4.91
N VAL A 14 -4.42 -7.15 -3.88
CA VAL A 14 -4.86 -8.55 -4.00
C VAL A 14 -6.08 -8.69 -4.90
N ILE A 15 -7.07 -7.81 -4.79
CA ILE A 15 -8.23 -7.87 -5.68
C ILE A 15 -7.82 -7.50 -7.12
N GLY A 16 -6.89 -6.55 -7.30
CA GLY A 16 -6.35 -6.21 -8.61
C GLY A 16 -5.54 -7.33 -9.27
N GLU A 17 -4.75 -8.07 -8.48
CA GLU A 17 -3.90 -9.17 -8.95
C GLU A 17 -4.71 -10.45 -9.23
N PHE A 18 -5.61 -10.82 -8.32
CA PHE A 18 -6.32 -12.11 -8.35
C PHE A 18 -7.77 -12.01 -8.88
N GLY A 19 -8.27 -10.80 -9.12
CA GLY A 19 -9.65 -10.55 -9.52
C GLY A 19 -10.66 -10.70 -8.37
N PRO A 20 -11.98 -10.80 -8.70
CA PRO A 20 -13.04 -10.87 -7.70
C PRO A 20 -12.82 -11.98 -6.67
N SER A 21 -12.73 -11.60 -5.40
CA SER A 21 -12.31 -12.49 -4.30
C SER A 21 -13.20 -12.32 -3.06
N ASN A 22 -13.48 -13.41 -2.34
CA ASN A 22 -14.22 -13.34 -1.08
C ASN A 22 -13.31 -12.91 0.09
N GLY A 23 -13.91 -12.55 1.24
CA GLY A 23 -13.15 -12.03 2.39
C GLY A 23 -12.09 -13.00 2.96
N VAL A 24 -12.31 -14.32 2.82
CA VAL A 24 -11.35 -15.34 3.26
C VAL A 24 -10.16 -15.40 2.30
N GLU A 25 -10.42 -15.39 1.00
CA GLU A 25 -9.39 -15.36 -0.05
C GLU A 25 -8.53 -14.10 0.05
N ILE A 26 -9.16 -12.95 0.23
CA ILE A 26 -8.48 -11.67 0.43
C ILE A 26 -7.57 -11.74 1.64
N MET A 27 -8.08 -12.16 2.81
CA MET A 27 -7.29 -12.28 4.03
C MET A 27 -6.09 -13.22 3.85
N ALA A 28 -6.29 -14.37 3.19
CA ALA A 28 -5.23 -15.34 2.96
C ALA A 28 -4.14 -14.79 2.04
N ASN A 29 -4.51 -14.11 0.95
CA ASN A 29 -3.55 -13.55 0.01
C ASN A 29 -2.82 -12.33 0.59
N VAL A 30 -3.52 -11.45 1.31
CA VAL A 30 -2.88 -10.34 2.02
C VAL A 30 -1.87 -10.89 3.04
N GLN A 31 -2.20 -11.93 3.81
CA GLN A 31 -1.26 -12.55 4.76
C GLN A 31 0.00 -13.08 4.07
N LYS A 32 -0.12 -13.71 2.90
CA LYS A 32 1.04 -14.19 2.13
C LYS A 32 2.01 -13.06 1.80
N HIS A 33 1.52 -11.87 1.44
CA HIS A 33 2.38 -10.72 1.16
C HIS A 33 3.11 -10.21 2.41
N TYR A 34 2.43 -10.15 3.56
CA TYR A 34 3.09 -9.84 4.85
C TYR A 34 4.17 -10.88 5.18
N ASP A 35 3.88 -12.17 5.01
CA ASP A 35 4.83 -13.26 5.30
C ASP A 35 6.03 -13.24 4.36
N LEU A 36 5.83 -12.88 3.09
CA LEU A 36 6.92 -12.67 2.14
C LEU A 36 7.79 -11.50 2.60
N GLN A 37 7.22 -10.34 2.95
CA GLN A 37 7.99 -9.18 3.43
C GLN A 37 8.94 -9.52 4.59
N VAL A 38 8.53 -10.41 5.51
CA VAL A 38 9.36 -10.95 6.59
C VAL A 38 10.50 -11.85 6.07
N GLN A 39 10.27 -12.64 5.01
CA GLN A 39 11.29 -13.50 4.40
C GLN A 39 12.34 -12.73 3.60
N TRP A 40 11.96 -11.64 2.92
CA TRP A 40 12.91 -10.80 2.16
C TRP A 40 13.90 -10.09 3.10
N GLN A 41 13.50 -9.73 4.33
CA GLN A 41 14.40 -9.20 5.35
C GLN A 41 15.45 -10.20 5.85
N ARG A 42 15.23 -11.52 5.69
CA ARG A 42 16.17 -12.56 6.16
C ARG A 42 17.26 -12.92 5.16
N LYS A 43 17.11 -12.55 3.88
CA LYS A 43 18.07 -12.89 2.80
C LYS A 43 18.98 -11.73 2.36
N GLY A 44 18.78 -10.53 2.90
CA GLY A 44 19.63 -9.36 2.65
C GLY A 44 20.80 -9.26 3.61
N ASN A 45 21.99 -8.97 3.09
CA ASN A 45 23.28 -8.94 3.79
C ASN A 45 23.46 -7.69 4.69
N HIS A 46 22.48 -7.35 5.54
CA HIS A 46 22.62 -6.32 6.56
C HIS A 46 22.30 -6.90 7.94
N ILE A 47 23.34 -7.01 8.76
CA ILE A 47 23.28 -7.44 10.15
C ILE A 47 22.67 -6.28 10.95
N HIS A 48 21.38 -6.38 11.29
CA HIS A 48 20.81 -5.67 12.43
C HIS A 48 20.42 -6.69 13.52
N PRO A 49 20.69 -6.40 14.80
CA PRO A 49 20.55 -7.37 15.87
C PRO A 49 19.07 -7.60 16.22
N HIS A 50 18.66 -8.87 16.18
CA HIS A 50 17.52 -9.48 16.85
C HIS A 50 16.37 -8.53 17.26
N HIS A 51 15.40 -8.35 16.38
CA HIS A 51 13.99 -8.27 16.79
C HIS A 51 13.27 -9.45 16.15
N ASN A 52 12.52 -10.19 16.97
CA ASN A 52 11.77 -11.37 16.58
C ASN A 52 10.58 -10.91 15.73
N VAL A 53 10.79 -10.67 14.42
CA VAL A 53 9.73 -10.30 13.48
C VAL A 53 8.83 -11.51 13.29
N GLN A 54 7.87 -11.68 14.20
CA GLN A 54 6.72 -12.54 13.97
C GLN A 54 5.89 -11.90 12.87
N SER A 55 5.53 -12.68 11.85
CA SER A 55 4.48 -12.33 10.90
C SER A 55 3.28 -11.80 11.68
N LYS A 56 2.92 -10.53 11.51
CA LYS A 56 1.69 -10.00 12.10
C LYS A 56 0.55 -10.79 11.47
N LYS A 57 -0.01 -11.74 12.22
CA LYS A 57 -1.14 -12.55 11.76
C LYS A 57 -2.33 -11.61 11.69
N LEU A 58 -2.79 -11.31 10.48
CA LEU A 58 -3.98 -10.52 10.27
C LEU A 58 -5.16 -11.28 10.88
N LEU A 59 -5.82 -10.61 11.80
CA LEU A 59 -7.03 -11.13 12.40
C LEU A 59 -8.22 -10.80 11.49
N PRO A 60 -9.23 -11.67 11.39
CA PRO A 60 -10.48 -11.36 10.70
C PRO A 60 -11.10 -10.03 11.15
N GLY A 61 -10.82 -9.63 12.40
CA GLY A 61 -11.28 -8.39 13.01
C GLY A 61 -10.78 -7.09 12.36
N SER A 62 -9.73 -7.12 11.53
CA SER A 62 -9.28 -5.92 10.79
C SER A 62 -9.71 -5.93 9.32
N VAL A 63 -9.77 -7.09 8.67
CA VAL A 63 -10.10 -7.22 7.24
C VAL A 63 -11.57 -6.90 6.95
N TYR A 64 -12.52 -7.48 7.68
CA TYR A 64 -13.95 -7.28 7.37
C TYR A 64 -14.44 -5.85 7.64
N PRO A 65 -14.04 -5.18 8.74
CA PRO A 65 -14.34 -3.77 8.91
C PRO A 65 -13.72 -2.90 7.81
N MET A 66 -12.50 -3.23 7.37
CA MET A 66 -11.85 -2.52 6.27
C MET A 66 -12.60 -2.69 4.94
N LEU A 67 -12.99 -3.92 4.58
CA LEU A 67 -13.78 -4.18 3.38
C LEU A 67 -15.10 -3.40 3.41
N LYS A 68 -15.78 -3.35 4.56
CA LYS A 68 -17.00 -2.55 4.71
C LYS A 68 -16.75 -1.06 4.48
N LYS A 69 -15.65 -0.53 5.02
CA LYS A 69 -15.23 0.87 4.83
C LYS A 69 -14.92 1.15 3.36
N MET A 70 -14.14 0.30 2.71
CA MET A 70 -13.77 0.46 1.29
C MET A 70 -14.99 0.36 0.34
N VAL A 71 -16.00 -0.44 0.69
CA VAL A 71 -17.30 -0.43 -0.01
C VAL A 71 -17.99 0.92 0.16
N SER A 72 -18.06 1.46 1.37
CA SER A 72 -18.68 2.77 1.61
C SER A 72 -17.94 3.94 0.95
N GLU A 73 -16.63 3.79 0.75
CA GLU A 73 -15.77 4.75 0.05
C GLU A 73 -15.82 4.59 -1.48
N GLY A 74 -16.54 3.58 -1.99
CA GLY A 74 -16.69 3.35 -3.42
C GLY A 74 -15.40 2.88 -4.11
N LEU A 75 -14.49 2.24 -3.38
CA LEU A 75 -13.22 1.71 -3.91
C LEU A 75 -13.34 0.25 -4.35
N ILE A 76 -14.19 -0.49 -3.65
CA ILE A 76 -14.53 -1.87 -3.99
C ILE A 76 -16.05 -2.01 -3.98
N ILE A 77 -16.56 -2.97 -4.74
CA ILE A 77 -17.96 -3.34 -4.75
C ILE A 77 -18.10 -4.77 -4.23
N LYS A 78 -19.10 -5.01 -3.38
CA LYS A 78 -19.46 -6.36 -2.98
C LYS A 78 -20.52 -6.91 -3.94
N GLN A 79 -20.20 -8.01 -4.60
CA GLN A 79 -21.10 -8.71 -5.52
C GLN A 79 -22.09 -9.60 -4.77
N ASP A 80 -23.16 -10.01 -5.46
CA ASP A 80 -24.25 -10.83 -4.89
C ASP A 80 -23.77 -12.21 -4.42
N ASP A 81 -22.69 -12.73 -5.02
CA ASP A 81 -22.05 -14.00 -4.63
C ASP A 81 -21.15 -13.88 -3.38
N GLY A 82 -21.04 -12.68 -2.81
CA GLY A 82 -20.24 -12.40 -1.62
C GLY A 82 -18.78 -12.07 -1.89
N LYS A 83 -18.36 -11.99 -3.16
CA LYS A 83 -17.02 -11.54 -3.54
C LYS A 83 -16.92 -10.02 -3.60
N TYR A 84 -15.70 -9.52 -3.58
CA TYR A 84 -15.37 -8.12 -3.72
C TYR A 84 -14.57 -7.91 -4.99
N ASP A 85 -14.89 -6.87 -5.74
CA ASP A 85 -14.20 -6.45 -6.96
C ASP A 85 -13.85 -4.96 -6.91
N LEU A 86 -12.88 -4.52 -7.70
CA LEU A 86 -12.48 -3.12 -7.78
C LEU A 86 -13.54 -2.30 -8.53
N THR A 87 -13.87 -1.12 -7.99
CA THR A 87 -14.57 -0.09 -8.77
C THR A 87 -13.59 0.62 -9.71
N GLU A 88 -14.08 1.52 -10.56
CA GLU A 88 -13.20 2.35 -11.39
C GLU A 88 -12.19 3.15 -10.55
N ASN A 89 -12.64 3.73 -9.44
CA ASN A 89 -11.76 4.44 -8.50
C ASN A 89 -10.74 3.49 -7.86
N GLY A 90 -11.15 2.26 -7.50
CA GLY A 90 -10.23 1.25 -6.98
C GLY A 90 -9.16 0.84 -7.98
N LYS A 91 -9.53 0.68 -9.26
CA LYS A 91 -8.61 0.37 -10.36
C LYS A 91 -7.59 1.48 -10.57
N ILE A 92 -8.02 2.74 -10.62
CA ILE A 92 -7.13 3.89 -10.74
C ILE A 92 -6.07 3.89 -9.63
N ILE A 93 -6.45 3.64 -8.38
CA ILE A 93 -5.51 3.58 -7.26
C ILE A 93 -4.52 2.42 -7.41
N VAL A 94 -4.99 1.23 -7.81
CA VAL A 94 -4.11 0.06 -8.02
C VAL A 94 -3.13 0.30 -9.15
N THR A 95 -3.60 0.79 -10.30
CA THR A 95 -2.80 1.18 -11.46
C THR A 95 -1.75 2.22 -11.05
N ASN A 96 -2.16 3.33 -10.44
CA ASN A 96 -1.24 4.42 -10.06
C ASN A 96 -0.18 3.98 -9.05
N LEU A 97 -0.55 3.17 -8.05
CA LEU A 97 0.35 2.77 -6.97
C LEU A 97 1.23 1.56 -7.33
N PHE A 98 0.72 0.56 -8.05
CA PHE A 98 1.42 -0.72 -8.27
C PHE A 98 1.97 -0.94 -9.69
N GLU A 99 1.52 -0.20 -10.72
CA GLU A 99 2.25 -0.21 -12.02
C GLU A 99 3.65 0.41 -11.88
N HIS A 100 3.86 1.24 -10.86
CA HIS A 100 5.20 1.69 -10.44
C HIS A 100 6.11 0.57 -9.92
N PHE A 101 5.52 -0.50 -9.34
CA PHE A 101 6.26 -1.65 -8.85
C PHE A 101 6.42 -2.75 -9.91
N GLN A 102 5.55 -2.78 -10.93
CA GLN A 102 5.52 -3.82 -11.98
C GLN A 102 6.23 -3.47 -13.30
N GLN A 103 7.21 -2.55 -13.32
CA GLN A 103 8.14 -2.43 -14.47
C GLN A 103 9.13 -3.62 -14.60
N ARG A 104 8.59 -4.83 -14.52
CA ARG A 104 9.09 -6.05 -15.13
C ARG A 104 7.88 -6.79 -15.67
N ASN A 105 7.31 -6.32 -16.77
CA ASN A 105 6.85 -7.18 -17.86
C ASN A 105 6.51 -6.31 -19.08
N GLU A 106 6.88 -6.84 -20.22
CA GLU A 106 7.01 -6.17 -21.50
C GLU A 106 5.66 -5.69 -22.06
N HIS A 107 5.70 -4.54 -22.75
CA HIS A 107 4.72 -4.09 -23.73
C HIS A 107 3.32 -3.65 -23.27
N ILE A 108 3.20 -2.54 -22.52
CA ILE A 108 2.06 -1.63 -22.69
C ILE A 108 2.57 -0.19 -22.67
N ASN A 109 2.06 0.60 -23.62
CA ASN A 109 2.38 1.99 -23.91
C ASN A 109 2.62 2.86 -22.67
N GLN A 110 3.61 3.75 -22.76
CA GLN A 110 3.89 4.82 -21.80
C GLN A 110 2.62 5.63 -21.45
N GLY A 111 1.89 5.17 -20.43
CA GLY A 111 0.84 5.91 -19.75
C GLY A 111 1.47 6.77 -18.68
N VAL A 112 1.98 7.92 -19.12
CA VAL A 112 2.48 9.08 -18.37
C VAL A 112 2.25 9.04 -16.84
N LEU A 113 3.34 8.95 -16.09
CA LEU A 113 3.50 9.48 -14.74
C LEU A 113 2.95 10.92 -14.67
N SER A 114 1.66 11.09 -14.34
CA SER A 114 1.11 12.44 -14.15
C SER A 114 1.63 13.03 -12.84
N VAL A 115 1.74 14.35 -12.79
CA VAL A 115 2.15 15.06 -11.57
C VAL A 115 1.13 14.80 -10.46
N GLU A 116 -0.16 14.72 -10.83
CA GLU A 116 -1.28 14.42 -9.95
C GLU A 116 -1.13 13.03 -9.30
N ASN A 117 -0.88 11.99 -10.09
CA ASN A 117 -0.72 10.62 -9.59
C ASN A 117 0.50 10.49 -8.67
N SER A 118 1.58 11.21 -9.00
CA SER A 118 2.80 11.24 -8.19
C SER A 118 2.56 11.91 -6.83
N LEU A 119 1.85 13.05 -6.81
CA LEU A 119 1.49 13.74 -5.57
C LEU A 119 0.55 12.92 -4.70
N GLU A 120 -0.41 12.20 -5.30
CA GLU A 120 -1.32 11.32 -4.58
C GLU A 120 -0.58 10.15 -3.91
N ALA A 121 0.36 9.51 -4.63
CA ALA A 121 1.20 8.46 -4.07
C ALA A 121 2.08 8.96 -2.91
N MET A 122 2.67 10.16 -3.04
CA MET A 122 3.46 10.77 -1.96
C MET A 122 2.62 11.07 -0.72
N ASN A 123 1.42 11.64 -0.90
CA ASN A 123 0.50 11.93 0.20
C ASN A 123 0.05 10.64 0.91
N TRP A 124 -0.13 9.56 0.16
CA TRP A 124 -0.45 8.25 0.69
C TRP A 124 0.68 7.64 1.53
N HIS A 125 1.92 7.72 1.04
CA HIS A 125 3.09 7.27 1.82
C HIS A 125 3.29 8.09 3.09
N ALA A 126 3.05 9.41 3.04
CA ALA A 126 3.06 10.26 4.22
C ALA A 126 1.99 9.79 5.24
N SER A 127 0.77 9.52 4.78
CA SER A 127 -0.31 9.00 5.64
C SER A 127 0.05 7.66 6.29
N TYR A 128 0.73 6.76 5.58
CA TYR A 128 1.24 5.51 6.15
C TYR A 128 2.30 5.75 7.23
N MET A 129 3.24 6.66 6.98
CA MET A 129 4.29 6.98 7.95
C MET A 129 3.72 7.67 9.19
N GLU A 130 2.69 8.50 9.07
CA GLU A 130 1.98 9.11 10.21
C GLU A 130 1.31 8.07 11.14
N GLU A 131 1.02 6.87 10.63
CA GLU A 131 0.46 5.75 11.40
C GLU A 131 1.52 4.91 12.12
N LEU A 132 2.82 5.04 11.80
CA LEU A 132 3.89 4.28 12.43
C LEU A 132 4.26 4.84 13.82
N ASP A 133 4.81 3.98 14.68
CA ASP A 133 5.32 4.42 15.97
C ASP A 133 6.51 5.36 15.76
N LYS A 134 6.63 6.39 16.62
CA LYS A 134 7.66 7.42 16.46
C LYS A 134 9.07 6.83 16.52
N GLU A 135 9.23 5.77 17.29
CA GLU A 135 10.48 5.02 17.45
C GLU A 135 10.90 4.31 16.14
N GLU A 136 9.95 3.96 15.26
CA GLU A 136 10.25 3.39 13.94
C GLU A 136 10.62 4.48 12.92
N ILE A 137 10.10 5.69 13.07
CA ILE A 137 10.32 6.80 12.13
C ILE A 137 11.57 7.62 12.51
N ALA A 138 11.85 7.79 13.80
CA ALA A 138 12.92 8.63 14.30
C ALA A 138 14.31 8.34 13.68
N PRO A 139 14.72 7.09 13.42
CA PRO A 139 15.98 6.81 12.75
C PRO A 139 16.08 7.33 11.31
N HIS A 140 14.96 7.71 10.70
CA HIS A 140 14.86 8.17 9.32
C HIS A 140 14.65 9.69 9.18
N GLU A 141 14.79 10.46 10.27
CA GLU A 141 14.60 11.91 10.30
C GLU A 141 15.39 12.64 9.20
N GLU A 142 16.68 12.33 9.02
CA GLU A 142 17.52 12.95 7.99
C GLU A 142 17.00 12.70 6.56
N SER A 143 16.46 11.50 6.30
CA SER A 143 15.88 11.16 5.00
C SER A 143 14.57 11.92 4.75
N ILE A 144 13.77 12.11 5.80
CA ILE A 144 12.53 12.91 5.74
C ILE A 144 12.87 14.37 5.47
N GLU A 145 13.85 14.93 6.17
CA GLU A 145 14.31 16.31 5.98
C GLU A 145 14.78 16.54 4.54
N LEU A 146 15.54 15.60 3.96
CA LEU A 146 15.98 15.66 2.57
C LEU A 146 14.80 15.67 1.59
N LEU A 147 13.74 14.88 1.84
CA LEU A 147 12.54 14.89 1.00
C LEU A 147 11.79 16.21 1.09
N ILE A 148 11.66 16.77 2.31
CA ILE A 148 11.04 18.07 2.53
C ILE A 148 11.79 19.16 1.75
N GLU A 149 13.11 19.19 1.83
CA GLU A 149 13.95 20.17 1.13
C GLU A 149 13.81 20.06 -0.39
N ARG A 150 13.77 18.83 -0.94
CA ARG A 150 13.53 18.63 -2.38
C ARG A 150 12.16 19.15 -2.81
N LEU A 151 11.12 18.87 -2.04
CA LEU A 151 9.76 19.33 -2.36
C LEU A 151 9.62 20.85 -2.26
N LYS A 152 10.26 21.48 -1.27
CA LYS A 152 10.34 22.95 -1.16
C LYS A 152 10.99 23.57 -2.40
N LYS A 153 12.14 23.05 -2.84
CA LYS A 153 12.83 23.54 -4.05
C LYS A 153 11.97 23.43 -5.30
N ILE A 154 11.25 22.32 -5.47
CA ILE A 154 10.31 22.15 -6.58
C ILE A 154 9.24 23.25 -6.52
N LYS A 155 8.61 23.45 -5.35
CA LYS A 155 7.60 24.51 -5.16
C LYS A 155 8.13 25.91 -5.43
N GLU A 156 9.35 26.21 -5.01
CA GLU A 156 9.99 27.51 -5.23
C GLU A 156 10.31 27.76 -6.70
N SER A 157 10.67 26.71 -7.45
CA SER A 157 10.93 26.81 -8.89
C SER A 157 9.69 27.08 -9.76
N LEU A 158 8.49 27.02 -9.17
CA LEU A 158 7.22 27.36 -9.85
C LEU A 158 6.92 28.86 -9.86
N LYS A 159 7.79 29.70 -9.27
CA LYS A 159 7.64 31.16 -9.17
C LYS A 159 8.45 31.90 -10.23
#